data_AF-A0A7C9VKJ8-F1
#
_entry.id   AF-A0A7C9VKJ8-F1
#
_cell.length_a   1.000
_cell.length_b   1.000
_cell.length_c   1.000
_cell.angle_alpha   90.00
_cell.angle_beta   90.00
_cell.angle_gamma   90.00
#
_symmetry.space_group_name_H-M   'P 1'
#
loop_
_entity.id
_entity.type
_entity.pdbx_description
1 polymer ?
#
loop_
_entity_poly.entity_id
_entity_poly.type
_entity_poly.pdbx_seq_one_letter_code
_entity_poly.pdbx_strand_id
1 'polypeptide(L)'
;MAMSLAGCIGLIPDFYVAMRCDLTDLSLVDNEIPVWRRIDAAAFLPENRPMPLARISIPAHLPQSQVIALADAVHNALITTCDVPPKDRFQLISRFAQGAMIIDPTFPDVIRTADASIVEITFLAGRDDHKKRLLYRAIVDKCVAAGFKADDILVALTENQPMDWSLGGGLAYGAHPTTSHG
;
A
#
# COMPACT_ATOMS: atom_id res chain seq x y z
N MET A 1 -60.07 1.18 48.01
CA MET A 1 -59.60 0.82 49.37
C MET A 1 -58.23 0.17 49.23
N ALA A 2 -57.35 0.34 50.21
CA ALA A 2 -55.88 0.19 50.08
C ALA A 2 -55.33 -1.20 49.71
N MET A 3 -54.15 -1.15 49.04
CA MET A 3 -52.96 -2.04 49.12
C MET A 3 -52.95 -3.44 48.45
N SER A 4 -51.79 -4.01 48.06
CA SER A 4 -50.36 -3.57 48.20
C SER A 4 -49.45 -3.93 47.00
N LEU A 5 -48.14 -3.67 47.11
CA LEU A 5 -47.07 -4.02 46.14
C LEU A 5 -46.61 -5.49 46.24
N ALA A 6 -46.22 -6.11 45.12
CA ALA A 6 -44.86 -6.65 44.86
C ALA A 6 -44.82 -7.47 43.55
N GLY A 7 -43.77 -7.27 42.74
CA GLY A 7 -43.71 -7.72 41.35
C GLY A 7 -43.44 -9.20 41.07
N CYS A 8 -43.66 -9.55 39.81
CA CYS A 8 -42.98 -10.63 39.09
C CYS A 8 -42.90 -10.21 37.62
N ILE A 9 -41.70 -9.93 37.11
CA ILE A 9 -41.49 -9.73 35.67
C ILE A 9 -41.54 -11.12 35.02
N GLY A 10 -42.50 -11.34 34.13
CA GLY A 10 -42.67 -12.60 33.43
C GLY A 10 -43.46 -12.43 32.13
N LEU A 11 -43.33 -13.45 31.27
CA LEU A 11 -43.98 -13.64 29.97
C LEU A 11 -43.34 -12.93 28.76
N ILE A 12 -42.36 -13.68 28.21
CA ILE A 12 -42.02 -13.79 26.78
C ILE A 12 -43.30 -14.11 25.98
N PRO A 13 -43.56 -13.43 24.84
CA PRO A 13 -43.25 -13.97 23.49
C PRO A 13 -42.60 -12.90 22.58
N ASP A 14 -41.94 -13.18 21.44
CA ASP A 14 -41.95 -14.37 20.56
C ASP A 14 -40.71 -14.41 19.63
N PHE A 15 -40.45 -15.57 19.01
CA PHE A 15 -39.56 -15.82 17.83
C PHE A 15 -38.15 -15.16 17.75
N TYR A 16 -37.12 -15.95 18.08
CA TYR A 16 -35.86 -15.99 17.31
C TYR A 16 -35.36 -17.44 17.18
N VAL A 17 -35.41 -18.00 15.97
CA VAL A 17 -34.92 -19.36 15.70
C VAL A 17 -33.40 -19.33 15.61
N ALA A 18 -32.73 -19.65 16.72
CA ALA A 18 -31.29 -19.83 16.74
C ALA A 18 -30.92 -21.15 16.05
N MET A 19 -30.34 -21.06 14.85
CA MET A 19 -29.70 -22.19 14.18
C MET A 19 -28.45 -22.59 14.97
N ARG A 20 -28.59 -23.60 15.84
CA ARG A 20 -27.45 -24.25 16.50
C ARG A 20 -26.65 -25.01 15.44
N CYS A 21 -25.56 -24.43 14.96
CA CYS A 21 -24.46 -25.24 14.42
C CYS A 21 -23.81 -25.97 15.59
N ASP A 22 -24.02 -27.27 15.63
CA ASP A 22 -23.38 -28.18 16.58
C ASP A 22 -21.87 -28.20 16.31
N LEU A 23 -21.07 -27.82 17.31
CA LEU A 23 -19.60 -27.74 17.21
C LEU A 23 -18.91 -28.94 17.87
N THR A 24 -19.65 -30.05 18.02
CA THR A 24 -19.18 -31.25 18.72
C THR A 24 -18.78 -32.40 17.79
N ASP A 25 -18.15 -32.08 16.64
CA ASP A 25 -17.30 -33.04 15.91
C ASP A 25 -16.11 -32.34 15.21
N LEU A 26 -15.05 -32.12 15.97
CA LEU A 26 -13.70 -31.80 15.47
C LEU A 26 -12.63 -32.55 16.28
N SER A 27 -12.96 -33.75 16.76
CA SER A 27 -12.02 -34.63 17.48
C SER A 27 -11.22 -35.52 16.52
N LEU A 28 -10.48 -34.90 15.58
CA LEU A 28 -9.44 -35.58 14.81
C LEU A 28 -8.19 -34.70 14.70
N VAL A 29 -7.07 -35.28 15.14
CA VAL A 29 -5.70 -34.74 15.13
C VAL A 29 -5.41 -33.63 16.15
N ASP A 30 -5.52 -33.99 17.44
CA ASP A 30 -4.50 -33.56 18.40
C ASP A 30 -3.18 -34.26 18.06
N ASN A 31 -2.24 -33.54 17.45
CA ASN A 31 -0.81 -33.65 17.75
C ASN A 31 -0.05 -32.44 17.20
N GLU A 32 0.74 -31.83 18.07
CA GLU A 32 1.59 -30.67 17.83
C GLU A 32 0.90 -29.41 17.28
N ILE A 33 0.41 -28.55 18.19
CA ILE A 33 0.36 -27.10 17.93
C ILE A 33 1.81 -26.66 17.69
N PRO A 34 2.21 -26.26 16.47
CA PRO A 34 3.62 -25.99 16.20
C PRO A 34 4.05 -24.70 16.90
N VAL A 35 5.34 -24.58 17.21
CA VAL A 35 5.88 -23.45 18.00
C VAL A 35 5.57 -22.08 17.40
N TRP A 36 5.39 -21.98 16.07
CA TRP A 36 4.99 -20.74 15.39
C TRP A 36 3.65 -20.17 15.86
N ARG A 37 2.75 -20.97 16.46
CA ARG A 37 1.48 -20.50 17.03
C ARG A 37 1.63 -19.89 18.44
N ARG A 38 2.85 -19.90 19.00
CA ARG A 38 3.24 -19.23 20.26
C ARG A 38 4.18 -18.05 20.04
N ILE A 39 4.55 -17.74 18.80
CA ILE A 39 5.33 -16.55 18.49
C ILE A 39 4.35 -15.37 18.44
N ASP A 40 4.59 -14.36 19.27
CA ASP A 40 3.83 -13.11 19.22
C ASP A 40 3.82 -12.57 17.78
N ALA A 41 2.66 -12.12 17.28
CA ALA A 41 2.56 -11.58 15.91
C ALA A 41 3.41 -10.31 15.67
N ALA A 42 4.02 -9.75 16.72
CA ALA A 42 4.99 -8.67 16.69
C ALA A 42 6.47 -9.12 16.64
N ALA A 43 6.76 -10.40 16.87
CA ALA A 43 8.11 -10.92 16.96
C ALA A 43 8.64 -11.38 15.60
N PHE A 44 9.57 -10.59 15.05
CA PHE A 44 10.47 -10.94 13.93
C PHE A 44 9.86 -10.91 12.51
N LEU A 45 9.39 -9.73 12.09
CA LEU A 45 9.36 -9.38 10.66
C LEU A 45 10.71 -8.75 10.27
N PRO A 46 11.43 -9.26 9.25
CA PRO A 46 12.74 -8.72 8.89
C PRO A 46 12.64 -7.29 8.35
N GLU A 47 13.59 -6.44 8.74
CA GLU A 47 13.67 -5.02 8.36
C GLU A 47 14.08 -4.79 6.89
N ASN A 48 13.36 -5.39 5.94
CA ASN A 48 13.30 -4.86 4.59
C ASN A 48 12.03 -5.32 3.85
N ARG A 49 10.92 -4.59 4.03
CA ARG A 49 9.67 -4.77 3.25
C ARG A 49 9.17 -3.50 2.55
N PRO A 50 9.77 -3.12 1.40
CA PRO A 50 9.23 -2.11 0.49
C PRO A 50 9.00 -2.73 -0.88
N MET A 51 7.76 -3.09 -1.18
CA MET A 51 7.32 -3.52 -2.52
C MET A 51 6.58 -2.36 -3.21
N PRO A 52 7.26 -1.37 -3.84
CA PRO A 52 6.57 -0.28 -4.52
C PRO A 52 6.17 -0.65 -5.96
N LEU A 53 4.89 -0.50 -6.27
CA LEU A 53 4.41 -0.38 -7.64
C LEU A 53 4.27 1.12 -7.97
N ALA A 54 5.13 1.62 -8.86
CA ALA A 54 4.99 2.97 -9.41
C ALA A 54 4.20 2.94 -10.72
N ARG A 55 3.20 3.81 -10.84
CA ARG A 55 2.54 4.13 -12.11
C ARG A 55 2.91 5.56 -12.49
N ILE A 56 3.42 5.74 -13.71
CA ILE A 56 3.94 7.01 -14.19
C ILE A 56 3.15 7.40 -15.43
N SER A 57 2.28 8.39 -15.28
CA SER A 57 1.41 8.93 -16.32
C SER A 57 2.05 10.18 -16.91
N ILE A 58 2.35 10.15 -18.21
CA ILE A 58 3.16 11.16 -18.89
C ILE A 58 2.53 11.66 -20.21
N PRO A 59 2.83 12.90 -20.62
CA PRO A 59 2.53 13.39 -21.96
C PRO A 59 3.22 12.56 -23.05
N ALA A 60 2.52 12.28 -24.14
CA ALA A 60 3.04 11.45 -25.23
C ALA A 60 4.27 12.04 -25.93
N HIS A 61 4.46 13.37 -25.91
CA HIS A 61 5.59 14.04 -26.57
C HIS A 61 6.93 13.94 -25.81
N LEU A 62 6.94 13.50 -24.54
CA LEU A 62 8.19 13.43 -23.79
C LEU A 62 9.21 12.48 -24.46
N PRO A 63 10.45 12.91 -24.73
CA PRO A 63 11.47 12.07 -25.33
C PRO A 63 11.78 10.87 -24.42
N GLN A 64 12.05 9.70 -25.04
CA GLN A 64 12.23 8.45 -24.30
C GLN A 64 13.34 8.52 -23.24
N SER A 65 14.38 9.36 -23.46
CA SER A 65 15.43 9.62 -22.49
C SER A 65 14.92 10.27 -21.19
N GLN A 66 14.08 11.31 -21.27
CA GLN A 66 13.45 11.93 -20.09
C GLN A 66 12.50 10.95 -19.38
N VAL A 67 11.79 10.11 -20.13
CA VAL A 67 10.88 9.10 -19.57
C VAL A 67 11.64 8.05 -18.75
N ILE A 68 12.78 7.57 -19.25
CA ILE A 68 13.66 6.68 -18.48
C ILE A 68 14.25 7.42 -17.28
N ALA A 69 14.70 8.68 -17.44
CA ALA A 69 15.24 9.46 -16.34
C ALA A 69 14.22 9.76 -15.22
N LEU A 70 12.94 9.97 -15.54
CA LEU A 70 11.85 10.07 -14.58
C LEU A 70 11.63 8.74 -13.83
N ALA A 71 11.61 7.61 -14.56
CA ALA A 71 11.48 6.29 -13.95
C ALA A 71 12.68 5.96 -13.02
N ASP A 72 13.90 6.32 -13.44
CA ASP A 72 15.12 6.19 -12.63
C ASP A 72 15.11 7.14 -11.44
N ALA A 73 14.62 8.38 -11.58
CA ALA A 73 14.48 9.33 -10.48
C ALA A 73 13.57 8.78 -9.37
N VAL A 74 12.39 8.26 -9.74
CA VAL A 74 11.44 7.61 -8.83
C VAL A 74 12.07 6.41 -8.13
N HIS A 75 12.71 5.51 -8.88
CA HIS A 75 13.33 4.30 -8.32
C HIS A 75 14.49 4.62 -7.37
N ASN A 76 15.38 5.52 -7.77
CA ASN A 76 16.51 5.91 -6.93
C ASN A 76 16.07 6.66 -5.67
N ALA A 77 15.03 7.50 -5.74
CA ALA A 77 14.48 8.15 -4.55
C ALA A 77 13.94 7.13 -3.55
N LEU A 78 13.14 6.16 -4.04
CA LEU A 78 12.61 5.03 -3.26
C LEU A 78 13.72 4.27 -2.51
N ILE A 79 14.82 3.91 -3.20
CA ILE A 79 15.98 3.27 -2.57
C ILE A 79 16.56 4.16 -1.46
N THR A 80 16.81 5.44 -1.76
CA THR A 80 17.55 6.34 -0.84
C THR A 80 16.75 6.86 0.36
N THR A 81 15.41 6.79 0.35
CA THR A 81 14.56 7.40 1.40
C THR A 81 13.57 6.44 2.06
N CYS A 82 13.27 5.31 1.43
CA CYS A 82 12.28 4.34 1.89
C CYS A 82 12.83 2.91 2.01
N ASP A 83 14.17 2.80 1.98
CA ASP A 83 14.98 1.59 2.17
C ASP A 83 14.71 0.49 1.13
N VAL A 84 14.12 0.86 -0.02
CA VAL A 84 13.70 -0.06 -1.09
C VAL A 84 14.90 -0.82 -1.65
N PRO A 85 14.88 -2.17 -1.69
CA PRO A 85 15.96 -2.95 -2.28
C PRO A 85 16.22 -2.53 -3.73
N PRO A 86 17.48 -2.38 -4.19
CA PRO A 86 17.76 -1.86 -5.55
C PRO A 86 17.14 -2.65 -6.71
N LYS A 87 16.78 -3.92 -6.50
CA LYS A 87 16.12 -4.81 -7.47
C LYS A 87 14.59 -4.75 -7.42
N ASP A 88 13.99 -4.12 -6.41
CA ASP A 88 12.55 -4.02 -6.23
C ASP A 88 11.98 -2.88 -7.09
N ARG A 89 11.88 -3.14 -8.40
CA ARG A 89 11.60 -2.14 -9.43
C ARG A 89 10.38 -2.52 -10.27
N PHE A 90 9.18 -2.28 -9.73
CA PHE A 90 7.93 -2.47 -10.45
C PHE A 90 7.39 -1.11 -10.92
N GLN A 91 7.52 -0.83 -12.22
CA GLN A 91 7.13 0.46 -12.79
C GLN A 91 6.29 0.27 -14.06
N LEU A 92 5.17 0.99 -14.16
CA LEU A 92 4.30 1.04 -15.33
C LEU A 92 4.28 2.46 -15.88
N ILE A 93 4.62 2.64 -17.16
CA ILE A 93 4.65 3.95 -17.81
C ILE A 93 3.51 4.04 -18.82
N SER A 94 2.65 5.05 -18.69
CA SER A 94 1.52 5.29 -19.59
C SER A 94 1.67 6.63 -20.29
N ARG A 95 1.73 6.62 -21.62
CA ARG A 95 1.78 7.83 -22.46
C ARG A 95 0.37 8.24 -22.87
N PHE A 96 0.02 9.51 -22.63
CA PHE A 96 -1.28 10.07 -22.96
C PHE A 96 -1.17 11.08 -24.09
N ALA A 97 -2.10 11.02 -25.04
CA ALA A 97 -2.20 12.00 -26.12
C ALA A 97 -2.47 13.41 -25.57
N GLN A 98 -2.17 14.44 -26.37
CA GLN A 98 -2.49 15.83 -26.02
C GLN A 98 -3.98 15.98 -25.67
N GLY A 99 -4.28 16.61 -24.53
CA GLY A 99 -5.65 16.78 -24.03
C GLY A 99 -6.24 15.56 -23.29
N ALA A 100 -5.57 14.40 -23.28
CA ALA A 100 -6.01 13.23 -22.50
C ALA A 100 -5.54 13.25 -21.02
N MET A 101 -4.65 14.17 -20.66
CA MET A 101 -4.31 14.52 -19.28
C MET A 101 -4.85 15.92 -18.98
N ILE A 102 -5.74 16.02 -17.98
CA ILE A 102 -6.29 17.28 -17.48
C ILE A 102 -5.64 17.54 -16.12
N ILE A 103 -4.61 18.38 -16.11
CA ILE A 103 -3.87 18.79 -14.91
C ILE A 103 -3.98 20.31 -14.82
N ASP A 104 -4.42 20.84 -13.67
CA ASP A 104 -4.46 22.28 -13.48
C ASP A 104 -3.03 22.86 -13.49
N PRO A 105 -2.76 23.92 -14.27
CA PRO A 105 -1.41 24.46 -14.40
C PRO A 105 -0.93 25.18 -13.13
N THR A 106 -1.84 25.57 -12.23
CA THR A 106 -1.58 26.50 -11.14
C THR A 106 -1.86 25.95 -9.74
N PHE A 107 -2.81 25.02 -9.59
CA PHE A 107 -3.28 24.57 -8.30
C PHE A 107 -2.26 23.67 -7.55
N PRO A 108 -2.05 23.87 -6.22
CA PRO A 108 -2.59 24.97 -5.41
C PRO A 108 -1.84 26.30 -5.59
N ASP A 109 -0.51 26.26 -5.67
CA ASP A 109 0.38 27.43 -5.83
C ASP A 109 1.67 27.03 -6.59
N VAL A 110 1.53 26.46 -7.78
CA VAL A 110 2.66 26.01 -8.64
C VAL A 110 2.53 26.57 -10.06
N ILE A 111 3.50 26.33 -10.94
CA ILE A 111 3.40 26.74 -12.35
C ILE A 111 3.85 25.58 -13.24
N ARG A 112 2.91 24.73 -13.67
CA ARG A 112 3.19 23.57 -14.53
C ARG A 112 3.34 23.94 -16.01
N THR A 113 4.13 23.15 -16.71
CA THR A 113 4.33 23.19 -18.16
C THR A 113 3.50 22.10 -18.85
N ALA A 114 3.64 21.96 -20.17
CA ALA A 114 3.06 20.83 -20.91
C ALA A 114 3.70 19.48 -20.56
N ASP A 115 4.83 19.45 -19.84
CA ASP A 115 5.58 18.24 -19.47
C ASP A 115 5.09 17.62 -18.14
N ALA A 116 4.06 18.23 -17.53
CA ALA A 116 3.43 17.80 -16.29
C ALA A 116 3.08 16.30 -16.28
N SER A 117 3.61 15.61 -15.27
CA SER A 117 3.62 14.15 -15.14
C SER A 117 3.15 13.75 -13.75
N ILE A 118 2.39 12.65 -13.67
CA ILE A 118 1.84 12.12 -12.41
C ILE A 118 2.53 10.81 -12.06
N VAL A 119 3.04 10.71 -10.84
CA VAL A 119 3.65 9.53 -10.25
C VAL A 119 2.76 9.02 -9.12
N GLU A 120 2.12 7.88 -9.32
CA GLU A 120 1.37 7.18 -8.27
C GLU A 120 2.24 6.05 -7.73
N ILE A 121 2.41 5.93 -6.41
CA ILE A 121 3.20 4.86 -5.78
C ILE A 121 2.31 4.11 -4.79
N THR A 122 2.03 2.84 -5.08
CA THR A 122 1.41 1.93 -4.13
C THR A 122 2.49 1.13 -3.42
N PHE A 123 2.54 1.18 -2.09
CA PHE A 123 3.52 0.45 -1.29
C PHE A 123 2.96 0.02 0.08
N LEU A 124 3.71 -0.80 0.81
CA LEU A 124 3.30 -1.25 2.14
C LEU A 124 3.24 -0.09 3.13
N ALA A 125 2.20 -0.08 3.97
CA ALA A 125 2.06 0.85 5.08
C ALA A 125 3.26 0.80 6.05
N GLY A 126 3.46 1.88 6.80
CA GLY A 126 4.48 1.96 7.86
C GLY A 126 5.64 2.91 7.57
N ARG A 127 5.57 3.72 6.49
CA ARG A 127 6.48 4.86 6.31
C ARG A 127 5.95 6.04 7.12
N ASP A 128 6.78 6.58 8.00
CA ASP A 128 6.47 7.83 8.69
C ASP A 128 6.42 9.03 7.71
N ASP A 129 5.84 10.12 8.18
CA ASP A 129 5.73 11.37 7.42
C ASP A 129 7.10 11.96 7.02
N HIS A 130 8.16 11.68 7.78
CA HIS A 130 9.49 12.19 7.49
C HIS A 130 10.09 11.48 6.28
N LYS A 131 10.04 10.14 6.21
CA LYS A 131 10.42 9.35 5.03
C LYS A 131 9.56 9.71 3.81
N LYS A 132 8.26 9.94 3.99
CA LYS A 132 7.36 10.40 2.91
C LYS A 132 7.79 11.78 2.36
N ARG A 133 8.08 12.76 3.22
CA ARG A 133 8.59 14.08 2.82
C ARG A 133 9.94 14.00 2.11
N LEU A 134 10.87 13.18 2.62
CA LEU A 134 12.16 12.93 1.97
C LEU A 134 11.99 12.29 0.59
N LEU A 135 11.08 11.32 0.43
CA LEU A 135 10.77 10.69 -0.85
C LEU A 135 10.32 11.71 -1.89
N TYR A 136 9.32 12.55 -1.56
CA TYR A 136 8.85 13.60 -2.49
C TYR A 136 9.99 14.52 -2.93
N ARG A 137 10.81 14.98 -1.97
CA ARG A 137 11.94 15.86 -2.25
C ARG A 137 12.99 15.18 -3.15
N ALA A 138 13.35 13.93 -2.84
CA ALA A 138 14.35 13.17 -3.58
C ALA A 138 13.89 12.81 -5.01
N ILE A 139 12.59 12.57 -5.24
CA ILE A 139 12.03 12.42 -6.59
C ILE A 139 12.23 13.72 -7.37
N VAL A 140 11.72 14.83 -6.84
CA VAL A 140 11.75 16.14 -7.52
C VAL A 140 13.18 16.60 -7.82
N ASP A 141 14.11 16.51 -6.86
CA ASP A 141 15.51 16.92 -7.07
C ASP A 141 16.19 16.10 -8.19
N LYS A 142 15.89 14.80 -8.29
CA LYS A 142 16.40 13.94 -9.36
C LYS A 142 15.73 14.24 -10.72
N CYS A 143 14.44 14.55 -10.73
CA CYS A 143 13.72 14.97 -11.95
C CYS A 143 14.23 16.32 -12.49
N VAL A 144 14.53 17.28 -11.61
CA VAL A 144 15.13 18.56 -11.99
C VAL A 144 16.52 18.36 -12.61
N ALA A 145 17.34 17.49 -12.03
CA ALA A 145 18.62 17.10 -12.63
C ALA A 145 18.48 16.38 -14.00
N ALA A 146 17.31 15.80 -14.28
CA ALA A 146 16.95 15.20 -15.58
C ALA A 146 16.27 16.19 -16.56
N GLY A 147 16.13 17.47 -16.19
CA GLY A 147 15.59 18.54 -17.05
C GLY A 147 14.09 18.78 -16.94
N PHE A 148 13.39 18.19 -15.97
CA PHE A 148 12.00 18.56 -15.65
C PHE A 148 11.94 19.84 -14.81
N LYS A 149 10.83 20.57 -14.87
CA LYS A 149 10.54 21.58 -13.85
C LYS A 149 10.08 20.89 -12.56
N ALA A 150 10.43 21.45 -11.40
CA ALA A 150 9.99 20.91 -10.11
C ALA A 150 8.46 20.78 -9.99
N ASP A 151 7.74 21.81 -10.42
CA ASP A 151 6.27 21.90 -10.38
C ASP A 151 5.56 20.83 -11.24
N ASP A 152 6.24 20.31 -12.27
CA ASP A 152 5.69 19.37 -13.24
C ASP A 152 5.51 17.96 -12.68
N ILE A 153 6.13 17.65 -11.53
CA ILE A 153 6.09 16.31 -10.94
C ILE A 153 5.09 16.26 -9.79
N LEU A 154 3.90 15.73 -10.05
CA LEU A 154 2.92 15.42 -9.01
C LEU A 154 3.16 13.99 -8.50
N VAL A 155 3.24 13.82 -7.18
CA VAL A 155 3.40 12.50 -6.54
C VAL A 155 2.22 12.19 -5.62
N ALA A 156 1.61 11.01 -5.77
CA ALA A 156 0.57 10.49 -4.89
C ALA A 156 1.00 9.13 -4.31
N LEU A 157 0.73 8.89 -3.04
CA LEU A 157 1.06 7.63 -2.35
C LEU A 157 -0.21 6.91 -1.91
N THR A 158 -0.22 5.58 -2.08
CA THR A 158 -1.26 4.67 -1.57
C THR A 158 -0.59 3.62 -0.69
N GLU A 159 -1.08 3.44 0.53
CA GLU A 159 -0.56 2.44 1.47
C GLU A 159 -1.50 1.23 1.57
N ASN A 160 -0.92 0.02 1.54
CA ASN A 160 -1.64 -1.26 1.69
C ASN A 160 -0.88 -2.26 2.59
N GLN A 161 -1.38 -3.48 2.71
CA GLN A 161 -0.85 -4.51 3.62
C GLN A 161 -0.12 -5.64 2.88
N PRO A 162 0.76 -6.42 3.54
CA PRO A 162 1.50 -7.51 2.90
C PRO A 162 0.64 -8.58 2.23
N MET A 163 -0.60 -8.78 2.69
CA MET A 163 -1.55 -9.73 2.09
C MET A 163 -2.13 -9.26 0.75
N ASP A 164 -2.06 -7.95 0.45
CA ASP A 164 -2.63 -7.37 -0.78
C ASP A 164 -1.72 -7.54 -2.01
N TRP A 165 -0.58 -8.23 -1.84
CA TRP A 165 0.42 -8.46 -2.88
C TRP A 165 0.57 -9.94 -3.21
N SER A 166 0.68 -10.26 -4.49
CA SER A 166 1.17 -11.54 -5.00
C SER A 166 2.18 -11.25 -6.10
N LEU A 167 3.45 -11.58 -5.87
CA LEU A 167 4.56 -11.22 -6.78
C LEU A 167 4.71 -12.20 -7.95
N GLY A 168 3.98 -13.32 -7.91
CA GLY A 168 4.05 -14.42 -8.87
C GLY A 168 3.58 -15.72 -8.23
N GLY A 169 3.31 -16.74 -9.05
CA GLY A 169 2.93 -18.07 -8.57
C GLY A 169 1.59 -18.18 -7.83
N GLY A 170 0.81 -17.10 -7.74
CA GLY A 170 -0.48 -17.06 -7.02
C GLY A 170 -0.35 -17.08 -5.49
N LEU A 171 0.84 -16.78 -4.95
CA LEU A 171 1.09 -16.79 -3.51
C LEU A 171 1.03 -15.37 -2.93
N ALA A 172 0.25 -15.20 -1.87
CA ALA A 172 0.18 -13.93 -1.14
C ALA A 172 1.50 -13.66 -0.41
N TYR A 173 2.02 -12.45 -0.54
CA TYR A 173 3.33 -12.05 -0.04
C TYR A 173 3.39 -12.04 1.50
N GLY A 174 2.30 -11.65 2.16
CA GLY A 174 2.10 -11.78 3.60
C GLY A 174 2.02 -13.23 4.09
N ALA A 175 1.74 -14.20 3.20
CA ALA A 175 1.66 -15.62 3.49
C ALA A 175 2.92 -16.41 3.11
N HIS A 176 3.99 -15.77 2.63
CA HIS A 176 5.27 -16.44 2.45
C HIS A 176 5.79 -16.93 3.80
N PRO A 177 6.02 -18.25 4.00
CA PRO A 177 6.81 -18.70 5.13
C PRO A 177 8.22 -18.13 4.97
N THR A 178 8.71 -17.42 5.99
CA THR A 178 10.10 -16.96 6.02
C THR A 178 11.01 -18.17 6.16
N THR A 179 11.44 -18.73 5.04
CA THR A 179 12.56 -19.68 4.99
C THR A 179 13.83 -18.93 5.34
N SER A 180 14.16 -18.93 6.64
CA SER A 180 15.49 -18.57 7.13
C SER A 180 16.51 -19.47 6.44
N HIS A 181 17.20 -18.93 5.45
CA HIS A 181 18.40 -19.55 4.92
C HIS A 181 19.50 -19.31 5.95
N GLY A 182 19.94 -20.39 6.61
CA GLY A 182 21.00 -20.37 7.62
C GLY A 182 22.41 -20.42 7.02
#